data_AF-A0A2N5ACL1-F1
#
_entry.id   AF-A0A2N5ACL1-F1
#
_cell.length_a   1.000
_cell.length_b   1.000
_cell.length_c   1.000
_cell.angle_alpha   90.00
_cell.angle_beta   90.00
_cell.angle_gamma   90.00
#
_symmetry.space_group_name_H-M   'P 1'
#
loop_
_entity.id
_entity.type
_entity.pdbx_description
1 polymer ?
#
loop_
_entity_poly.entity_id
_entity_poly.type
_entity_poly.pdbx_seq_one_letter_code
_entity_poly.pdbx_strand_id
1 'polypeptide(L)'
;PAAVYVMPGTHCKWVKTDGRQIEDFRTVMTGELHHLLLTHSLIGAGLPEQQAAPAAFHAGLARGLATPTVLPQLFETRAAHLLGALAREQVSEYLSGLLIGAEVASMRAFIADEQAIAIVAGPSLSARYQQAFQLLGRQVTTVSGDDAFLAGIRSIVHAVANLTSADRYSARHHP
;
A
#
# COMPACT_ATOMS: atom_id res chain seq x y z
N PRO A 1 -19.26 -1.39 -1.47
CA PRO A 1 -18.26 -0.48 -2.09
C PRO A 1 -17.50 0.27 -0.98
N ALA A 2 -16.17 0.34 -1.07
CA ALA A 2 -15.37 1.09 -0.11
C ALA A 2 -15.35 2.58 -0.50
N ALA A 3 -15.20 3.46 0.48
CA ALA A 3 -15.02 4.90 0.24
C ALA A 3 -13.54 5.24 -0.03
N VAL A 4 -12.63 4.39 0.46
CA VAL A 4 -11.19 4.52 0.26
C VAL A 4 -10.61 3.20 -0.25
N TYR A 5 -9.81 3.28 -1.31
CA TYR A 5 -9.03 2.18 -1.86
C TYR A 5 -7.55 2.44 -1.61
N VAL A 6 -6.87 1.47 -1.02
CA VAL A 6 -5.42 1.48 -0.80
C VAL A 6 -4.82 0.43 -1.70
N MET A 7 -3.90 0.84 -2.56
CA MET A 7 -3.28 -0.02 -3.58
C MET A 7 -1.76 -0.06 -3.35
N PRO A 8 -1.29 -0.85 -2.37
CA PRO A 8 0.14 -1.00 -2.06
C PRO A 8 0.99 -1.50 -3.22
N GLY A 9 2.24 -1.06 -3.26
CA GLY A 9 3.25 -1.52 -4.20
C GLY A 9 4.53 -0.69 -4.08
N THR A 10 5.36 -0.67 -5.14
CA THR A 10 6.50 0.25 -5.25
C THR A 10 6.08 1.68 -4.93
N HIS A 11 4.91 2.09 -5.47
CA HIS A 11 4.25 3.35 -5.16
C HIS A 11 2.81 3.09 -4.75
N CYS A 12 2.53 3.13 -3.44
CA CYS A 12 1.19 2.97 -2.92
C CYS A 12 0.27 4.09 -3.41
N LYS A 13 -0.93 3.74 -3.87
CA LYS A 13 -1.99 4.69 -4.24
C LYS A 13 -3.10 4.64 -3.20
N TRP A 14 -3.45 5.80 -2.68
CA TRP A 14 -4.63 6.00 -1.83
C TRP A 14 -5.66 6.75 -2.66
N VAL A 15 -6.83 6.18 -2.84
CA VAL A 15 -7.86 6.71 -3.74
C VAL A 15 -9.16 6.87 -2.96
N LYS A 16 -9.77 8.04 -3.04
CA LYS A 16 -11.07 8.34 -2.44
C LYS A 16 -12.16 8.39 -3.52
N THR A 17 -13.32 7.83 -3.23
CA THR A 17 -14.45 7.77 -4.18
C THR A 17 -15.80 7.74 -3.47
N ASP A 18 -16.82 8.29 -4.11
CA ASP A 18 -18.23 8.16 -3.72
C ASP A 18 -18.94 6.95 -4.37
N GLY A 19 -18.20 6.13 -5.12
CA GLY A 19 -18.71 4.99 -5.89
C GLY A 19 -19.17 5.33 -7.31
N ARG A 20 -19.17 6.61 -7.70
CA ARG A 20 -19.45 7.08 -9.06
C ARG A 20 -18.28 7.83 -9.68
N GLN A 21 -17.51 8.54 -8.86
CA GLN A 21 -16.38 9.37 -9.27
C GLN A 21 -15.19 9.16 -8.34
N ILE A 22 -13.98 9.32 -8.89
CA ILE A 22 -12.76 9.41 -8.08
C ILE A 22 -12.64 10.87 -7.61
N GLU A 23 -12.63 11.09 -6.30
CA GLU A 23 -12.61 12.42 -5.69
C GLU A 23 -11.19 12.98 -5.54
N ASP A 24 -10.28 12.16 -5.04
CA ASP A 24 -8.88 12.53 -4.80
C ASP A 24 -8.00 11.28 -4.76
N PHE A 25 -6.70 11.47 -4.97
CA PHE A 25 -5.71 10.43 -4.70
C PHE A 25 -4.39 10.99 -4.19
N ARG A 26 -3.66 10.14 -3.46
CA ARG A 26 -2.29 10.41 -3.01
C ARG A 26 -1.39 9.23 -3.35
N THR A 27 -0.12 9.53 -3.55
CA THR A 27 0.91 8.53 -3.79
C THR A 27 1.92 8.55 -2.66
N VAL A 28 2.29 7.38 -2.14
CA VAL A 28 3.39 7.21 -1.18
C VAL A 28 4.37 6.19 -1.74
N MET A 29 5.66 6.55 -1.81
CA MET A 29 6.71 5.74 -2.45
C MET A 29 7.31 4.70 -1.49
N THR A 30 6.47 4.00 -0.72
CA THR A 30 6.88 3.14 0.40
C THR A 30 7.74 1.97 -0.04
N GLY A 31 7.35 1.27 -1.11
CA GLY A 31 8.13 0.14 -1.62
C GLY A 31 9.45 0.58 -2.26
N GLU A 32 9.44 1.67 -3.03
CA GLU A 32 10.67 2.22 -3.62
C GLU A 32 11.65 2.72 -2.54
N LEU A 33 11.15 3.46 -1.56
CA LEU A 33 11.98 3.98 -0.48
C LEU A 33 12.56 2.85 0.38
N HIS A 34 11.78 1.79 0.66
CA HIS A 34 12.28 0.59 1.33
C HIS A 34 13.48 0.01 0.57
N HIS A 35 13.33 -0.19 -0.74
CA HIS A 35 14.41 -0.70 -1.58
C HIS A 35 15.64 0.21 -1.53
N LEU A 36 15.49 1.51 -1.84
CA LEU A 36 16.59 2.48 -1.88
C LEU A 36 17.35 2.55 -0.54
N LEU A 37 16.62 2.55 0.58
CA LEU A 37 17.25 2.61 1.90
C LEU A 37 18.03 1.33 2.24
N LEU A 38 17.48 0.17 1.88
CA LEU A 38 18.10 -1.12 2.16
C LEU A 38 19.28 -1.44 1.23
N THR A 39 19.23 -1.04 -0.05
CA THR A 39 20.21 -1.47 -1.06
C THR A 39 21.17 -0.38 -1.51
N HIS A 40 20.76 0.89 -1.45
CA HIS A 40 21.50 2.02 -2.04
C HIS A 40 21.83 3.14 -1.06
N SER A 41 21.57 2.96 0.24
CA SER A 41 21.88 3.94 1.27
C SER A 41 22.82 3.38 2.33
N LEU A 42 23.36 4.28 3.16
CA LEU A 42 24.16 3.89 4.31
C LEU A 42 23.36 3.03 5.32
N ILE A 43 22.03 3.12 5.35
CA ILE A 43 21.20 2.34 6.29
C ILE A 43 21.39 0.84 6.09
N GLY A 44 21.33 0.35 4.85
CA GLY A 44 21.52 -1.07 4.55
C GLY A 44 22.96 -1.51 4.21
N ALA A 45 23.91 -0.59 4.22
CA ALA A 45 25.28 -0.88 3.82
C ALA A 45 25.96 -1.93 4.73
N GLY A 46 26.42 -3.02 4.11
CA GLY A 46 27.15 -4.10 4.77
C GLY A 46 26.27 -5.14 5.49
N LEU A 47 24.95 -5.07 5.32
CA LEU A 47 24.05 -6.08 5.90
C LEU A 47 24.21 -7.45 5.22
N PRO A 48 23.99 -8.55 5.95
CA PRO A 48 23.93 -9.89 5.39
C PRO A 48 22.61 -10.10 4.62
N GLU A 49 22.42 -11.31 4.09
CA GLU A 49 21.14 -11.74 3.55
C GLU A 49 20.02 -11.55 4.58
N GLN A 50 18.89 -11.00 4.12
CA GLN A 50 17.77 -10.63 4.97
C GLN A 50 16.81 -11.81 5.13
N GLN A 51 16.23 -11.94 6.32
CA GLN A 51 15.39 -13.07 6.72
C GLN A 51 14.00 -12.60 7.11
N ALA A 52 13.03 -13.50 6.96
CA ALA A 52 11.68 -13.27 7.46
C ALA A 52 11.71 -13.16 8.99
N ALA A 53 11.16 -12.07 9.51
CA ALA A 53 11.17 -11.75 10.93
C ALA A 53 9.88 -10.98 11.30
N PRO A 54 8.75 -11.70 11.48
CA PRO A 54 7.45 -11.09 11.78
C PRO A 54 7.48 -10.17 13.00
N ALA A 55 8.28 -10.49 14.02
CA ALA A 55 8.46 -9.66 15.21
C ALA A 55 9.17 -8.33 14.90
N ALA A 56 10.20 -8.35 14.05
CA ALA A 56 10.89 -7.14 13.62
C ALA A 56 9.97 -6.24 12.78
N PHE A 57 9.20 -6.83 11.87
CA PHE A 57 8.16 -6.12 11.12
C PHE A 57 7.15 -5.44 12.06
N HIS A 58 6.61 -6.18 13.03
CA HIS A 58 5.64 -5.64 13.98
C HIS A 58 6.23 -4.50 14.82
N ALA A 59 7.48 -4.62 15.28
CA ALA A 59 8.16 -3.56 16.02
C ALA A 59 8.36 -2.30 15.17
N GLY A 60 8.77 -2.45 13.91
CA GLY A 60 8.85 -1.34 12.96
C GLY A 60 7.48 -0.70 12.71
N LEU A 61 6.46 -1.52 12.50
CA LEU A 61 5.08 -1.09 12.26
C LEU A 61 4.53 -0.26 13.41
N ALA A 62 4.71 -0.72 14.65
CA ALA A 62 4.32 0.03 15.85
C ALA A 62 5.07 1.37 15.94
N ARG A 63 6.38 1.38 15.65
CA ARG A 63 7.21 2.61 15.65
C ARG A 63 6.74 3.62 14.62
N GLY A 64 6.43 3.18 13.40
CA GLY A 64 5.93 4.04 12.33
C GLY A 64 4.51 4.56 12.58
N LEU A 65 3.63 3.74 13.17
CA LEU A 65 2.27 4.15 13.50
C LEU A 65 2.20 5.19 14.63
N ALA A 66 3.19 5.18 15.53
CA ALA A 66 3.25 6.08 16.67
C ALA A 66 3.51 7.55 16.29
N THR A 67 4.21 7.80 15.17
CA THR A 67 4.42 9.17 14.67
C THR A 67 4.56 9.19 13.15
N PRO A 68 3.93 10.14 12.44
CA PRO A 68 4.13 10.30 11.01
C PRO A 68 5.52 10.87 10.65
N THR A 69 6.30 11.34 11.63
CA THR A 69 7.64 11.91 11.41
C THR A 69 8.70 10.82 11.21
N VAL A 70 8.74 10.22 10.02
CA VAL A 70 9.61 9.07 9.73
C VAL A 70 11.08 9.45 9.51
N LEU A 71 11.37 10.66 9.05
CA LEU A 71 12.73 11.05 8.63
C LEU A 71 13.82 10.82 9.69
N PRO A 72 13.64 11.21 10.98
CA PRO A 72 14.63 10.91 12.01
C PRO A 72 14.78 9.40 12.28
N GLN A 73 13.68 8.65 12.18
CA GLN A 73 13.63 7.22 12.47
C GLN A 73 14.39 6.38 11.43
N LEU A 74 14.56 6.88 10.21
CA LEU A 74 15.28 6.16 9.15
C LEU A 74 16.72 5.84 9.57
N PHE A 75 17.43 6.81 10.16
CA PHE A 75 18.81 6.57 10.60
C PHE A 75 18.89 5.81 11.93
N GLU A 76 17.85 5.88 12.76
CA GLU A 76 17.73 5.04 13.96
C GLU A 76 17.78 3.55 13.62
N THR A 77 17.23 3.14 12.46
CA THR A 77 17.34 1.75 11.97
C THR A 77 18.79 1.29 11.84
N ARG A 78 19.69 2.15 11.31
CA ARG A 78 21.12 1.86 11.23
C ARG A 78 21.76 1.77 12.60
N ALA A 79 21.50 2.77 13.44
CA ALA A 79 22.04 2.82 14.79
C ALA A 79 21.63 1.57 15.60
N ALA A 80 20.39 1.13 15.48
CA ALA A 80 19.86 -0.03 16.18
C ALA A 80 20.65 -1.32 15.88
N HIS A 81 20.99 -1.58 14.61
CA HIS A 81 21.74 -2.80 14.27
C HIS A 81 23.25 -2.70 14.54
N LEU A 82 23.80 -1.49 14.61
CA LEU A 82 25.19 -1.28 15.03
C LEU A 82 25.37 -1.45 16.54
N LEU A 83 24.36 -1.06 17.32
CA LEU A 83 24.34 -1.17 18.77
C LEU A 83 23.80 -2.53 19.27
N GLY A 84 23.44 -3.44 18.37
CA GLY A 84 22.95 -4.78 18.72
C GLY A 84 21.48 -4.84 19.17
N ALA A 85 20.73 -3.75 19.04
CA ALA A 85 19.29 -3.69 19.37
C ALA A 85 18.38 -4.26 18.26
N LEU A 86 18.90 -4.40 17.05
CA LEU A 86 18.22 -5.01 15.90
C LEU A 86 19.16 -5.98 15.21
N ALA A 87 18.74 -7.23 15.01
CA ALA A 87 19.54 -8.21 14.29
C ALA A 87 19.74 -7.76 12.82
N ARG A 88 20.95 -7.93 12.30
CA ARG A 88 21.37 -7.39 10.99
C ARG A 88 20.60 -8.04 9.84
N GLU A 89 20.19 -9.29 10.01
CA GLU A 89 19.39 -10.09 9.08
C GLU A 89 17.92 -9.67 9.06
N GLN A 90 17.46 -8.87 10.04
CA GLN A 90 16.06 -8.51 10.23
C GLN A 90 15.74 -7.04 9.87
N VAL A 91 16.75 -6.29 9.41
CA VAL A 91 16.63 -4.86 9.13
C VAL A 91 15.59 -4.59 8.05
N SER A 92 15.51 -5.42 7.02
CA SER A 92 14.50 -5.30 5.94
C SER A 92 13.08 -5.38 6.47
N GLU A 93 12.79 -6.31 7.39
CA GLU A 93 11.46 -6.49 7.97
C GLU A 93 11.10 -5.33 8.88
N TYR A 94 12.03 -4.90 9.75
CA TYR A 94 11.83 -3.71 10.58
C TYR A 94 11.56 -2.45 9.75
N LEU A 95 12.38 -2.21 8.72
CA LEU A 95 12.25 -1.05 7.85
C LEU A 95 10.94 -1.09 7.05
N SER A 96 10.50 -2.26 6.60
CA SER A 96 9.20 -2.44 5.94
C SER A 96 8.06 -2.05 6.87
N GLY A 97 8.09 -2.52 8.13
CA GLY A 97 7.12 -2.13 9.15
C GLY A 97 7.12 -0.63 9.40
N LEU A 98 8.31 -0.05 9.62
CA LEU A 98 8.48 1.38 9.88
C LEU A 98 7.85 2.26 8.81
N LEU A 99 8.14 1.97 7.54
CA LEU A 99 7.67 2.76 6.41
C LEU A 99 6.17 2.59 6.18
N ILE A 100 5.64 1.36 6.25
CA ILE A 100 4.18 1.12 6.13
C ILE A 100 3.43 1.79 7.29
N GLY A 101 3.94 1.68 8.53
CA GLY A 101 3.34 2.31 9.69
C GLY A 101 3.30 3.83 9.56
N ALA A 102 4.42 4.45 9.15
CA ALA A 102 4.50 5.88 8.94
C ALA A 102 3.59 6.37 7.80
N GLU A 103 3.50 5.61 6.70
CA GLU A 103 2.57 5.88 5.61
C GLU A 103 1.13 5.91 6.12
N VAL A 104 0.67 4.84 6.77
CA VAL A 104 -0.71 4.75 7.27
C VAL A 104 -0.98 5.84 8.30
N ALA A 105 -0.02 6.16 9.17
CA ALA A 105 -0.13 7.27 10.12
C ALA A 105 -0.26 8.64 9.43
N SER A 106 0.52 8.88 8.36
CA SER A 106 0.46 10.12 7.59
C SER A 106 -0.86 10.29 6.82
N MET A 107 -1.49 9.17 6.45
CA MET A 107 -2.72 9.14 5.67
C MET A 107 -3.99 9.12 6.54
N ARG A 108 -3.89 9.20 7.87
CA ARG A 108 -5.06 9.22 8.77
C ARG A 108 -6.08 10.29 8.38
N ALA A 109 -5.65 11.51 8.06
CA ALA A 109 -6.55 12.60 7.68
C ALA A 109 -7.20 12.40 6.30
N PHE A 110 -6.60 11.56 5.43
CA PHE A 110 -7.17 11.22 4.14
C PHE A 110 -8.36 10.26 4.27
N ILE A 111 -8.43 9.52 5.38
CA ILE A 111 -9.47 8.55 5.69
C ILE A 111 -10.39 9.19 6.75
N ALA A 112 -11.63 9.54 6.39
CA ALA A 112 -12.56 10.04 7.40
C ALA A 112 -12.93 8.92 8.39
N ASP A 113 -13.40 9.29 9.59
CA ASP A 113 -13.85 8.31 10.56
C ASP A 113 -14.99 7.43 10.00
N GLU A 114 -14.95 6.14 10.33
CA GLU A 114 -15.90 5.09 9.90
C GLU A 114 -15.90 4.70 8.41
N GLN A 115 -15.12 5.36 7.56
CA GLN A 115 -15.06 4.98 6.14
C GLN A 115 -14.51 3.55 5.95
N ALA A 116 -15.26 2.76 5.18
CA ALA A 116 -14.82 1.44 4.74
C ALA A 116 -13.62 1.55 3.80
N ILE A 117 -12.58 0.76 4.08
CA ILE A 117 -11.31 0.75 3.35
C ILE A 117 -11.16 -0.60 2.63
N ALA A 118 -10.81 -0.56 1.34
CA ALA A 118 -10.43 -1.74 0.58
C ALA A 118 -8.95 -1.71 0.23
N ILE A 119 -8.22 -2.78 0.57
CA ILE A 119 -6.84 -2.99 0.14
C ILE A 119 -6.85 -3.81 -1.13
N VAL A 120 -6.26 -3.30 -2.20
CA VAL A 120 -6.14 -3.98 -3.50
C VAL A 120 -4.68 -4.32 -3.73
N ALA A 121 -4.28 -5.56 -3.43
CA ALA A 121 -2.89 -6.01 -3.57
C ALA A 121 -2.78 -7.54 -3.63
N GLY A 122 -1.58 -8.03 -3.90
CA GLY A 122 -1.23 -9.44 -3.69
C GLY A 122 -1.25 -9.84 -2.20
N PRO A 123 -1.35 -11.14 -1.87
CA PRO A 123 -1.62 -11.60 -0.50
C PRO A 123 -0.61 -11.12 0.55
N SER A 124 0.67 -11.10 0.21
CA SER A 124 1.74 -10.69 1.15
C SER A 124 1.63 -9.21 1.56
N LEU A 125 1.46 -8.30 0.59
CA LEU A 125 1.30 -6.87 0.87
C LEU A 125 -0.04 -6.57 1.53
N SER A 126 -1.11 -7.24 1.11
CA SER A 126 -2.42 -7.16 1.77
C SER A 126 -2.30 -7.48 3.26
N ALA A 127 -1.63 -8.57 3.63
CA ALA A 127 -1.43 -8.95 5.02
C ALA A 127 -0.64 -7.91 5.83
N ARG A 128 0.42 -7.32 5.25
CA ARG A 128 1.22 -6.27 5.92
C ARG A 128 0.41 -5.00 6.20
N TYR A 129 -0.37 -4.53 5.23
CA TYR A 129 -1.22 -3.35 5.42
C TYR A 129 -2.42 -3.64 6.33
N GLN A 130 -2.99 -4.85 6.28
CA GLN A 130 -4.03 -5.28 7.22
C GLN A 130 -3.55 -5.17 8.67
N GLN A 131 -2.33 -5.63 8.97
CA GLN A 131 -1.75 -5.48 10.32
C GLN A 131 -1.65 -4.01 10.74
N ALA A 132 -1.28 -3.11 9.82
CA ALA A 132 -1.20 -1.67 10.10
C ALA A 132 -2.57 -1.08 10.49
N PHE A 133 -3.61 -1.41 9.72
CA PHE A 133 -4.97 -0.96 10.00
C PHE A 133 -5.57 -1.59 11.25
N GLN A 134 -5.28 -2.87 11.52
CA GLN A 134 -5.70 -3.54 12.74
C GLN A 134 -5.14 -2.86 13.99
N LEU A 135 -3.85 -2.45 13.97
CA LEU A 135 -3.24 -1.68 15.05
C LEU A 135 -3.87 -0.28 15.22
N LEU A 136 -4.52 0.26 14.19
CA LEU A 136 -5.33 1.49 14.27
C LEU A 136 -6.79 1.24 14.66
N GLY A 137 -7.19 0.00 14.91
CA GLY A 137 -8.58 -0.35 15.19
C GLY A 137 -9.50 -0.20 13.97
N ARG A 138 -8.95 -0.18 12.75
CA ARG A 138 -9.70 -0.03 11.50
C ARG A 138 -9.90 -1.39 10.83
N GLN A 139 -11.13 -1.68 10.47
CA GLN A 139 -11.46 -2.85 9.65
C GLN A 139 -11.25 -2.54 8.17
N VAL A 140 -10.73 -3.51 7.44
CA VAL A 140 -10.41 -3.41 6.01
C VAL A 140 -10.88 -4.66 5.29
N THR A 141 -11.34 -4.50 4.05
CA THR A 141 -11.55 -5.63 3.13
C THR A 141 -10.36 -5.76 2.20
N THR A 142 -9.98 -6.98 1.83
CA THR A 142 -8.92 -7.22 0.84
C THR A 142 -9.51 -7.68 -0.48
N VAL A 143 -8.97 -7.18 -1.57
CA VAL A 143 -9.29 -7.57 -2.94
C VAL A 143 -7.98 -7.97 -3.63
N SER A 144 -8.00 -9.10 -4.34
CA SER A 144 -6.87 -9.53 -5.15
C SER A 144 -6.57 -8.49 -6.24
N GLY A 145 -5.30 -8.08 -6.35
CA GLY A 145 -4.87 -7.16 -7.40
C GLY A 145 -5.12 -7.71 -8.81
N ASP A 146 -4.88 -9.01 -9.01
CA ASP A 146 -5.06 -9.66 -10.32
C ASP A 146 -6.54 -9.74 -10.69
N ASP A 147 -7.41 -10.09 -9.74
CA ASP A 147 -8.85 -10.16 -9.99
C ASP A 147 -9.42 -8.77 -10.28
N ALA A 148 -8.98 -7.75 -9.52
CA ALA A 148 -9.37 -6.37 -9.74
C ALA A 148 -8.94 -5.88 -11.14
N PHE A 149 -7.71 -6.21 -11.55
CA PHE A 149 -7.21 -5.90 -12.89
C PHE A 149 -8.05 -6.56 -13.99
N LEU A 150 -8.28 -7.86 -13.89
CA LEU A 150 -9.10 -8.60 -14.87
C LEU A 150 -10.53 -8.08 -14.93
N ALA A 151 -11.16 -7.81 -13.79
CA ALA A 151 -12.50 -7.25 -13.73
C ALA A 151 -12.58 -5.87 -14.38
N GLY A 152 -11.59 -5.00 -14.13
CA GLY A 152 -11.50 -3.67 -14.73
C GLY A 152 -11.37 -3.73 -16.24
N ILE A 153 -10.44 -4.53 -16.77
CA ILE A 153 -10.26 -4.70 -18.23
C ILE A 153 -11.52 -5.27 -18.89
N ARG A 154 -12.16 -6.29 -18.28
CA ARG A 154 -13.42 -6.85 -18.79
C ARG A 154 -14.52 -5.79 -18.87
N SER A 155 -14.66 -4.93 -17.86
CA SER A 155 -15.66 -3.85 -17.86
C SER A 155 -15.46 -2.89 -19.03
N ILE A 156 -14.21 -2.49 -19.31
CA ILE A 156 -13.88 -1.62 -20.44
C ILE A 156 -14.22 -2.31 -21.77
N VAL A 157 -13.83 -3.57 -21.95
CA VAL A 157 -14.14 -4.34 -23.16
C VAL A 157 -15.64 -4.45 -23.39
N HIS A 158 -16.42 -4.74 -22.34
CA HIS A 158 -17.88 -4.78 -22.43
C HIS A 158 -18.49 -3.42 -22.82
N ALA A 159 -17.98 -2.31 -22.26
CA ALA A 159 -18.44 -0.98 -22.63
C ALA A 159 -18.17 -0.68 -24.11
N VAL A 160 -16.98 -1.00 -24.61
CA VAL A 160 -16.61 -0.81 -26.03
C VAL A 160 -17.45 -1.69 -26.96
N ALA A 161 -17.70 -2.96 -26.60
CA ALA A 161 -18.54 -3.85 -27.39
C ALA A 161 -20.01 -3.36 -27.46
N ASN A 162 -20.53 -2.77 -26.39
CA ASN A 162 -21.88 -2.21 -26.36
C ASN A 162 -22.00 -0.92 -27.18
N LEU A 163 -20.95 -0.08 -27.21
CA LEU A 163 -20.91 1.10 -28.08
C LEU A 163 -20.94 0.71 -29.57
N THR A 164 -20.10 -0.24 -29.96
CA THR A 164 -20.02 -0.71 -31.36
C THR A 164 -21.28 -1.44 -31.85
N SER A 165 -22.05 -2.06 -30.96
CA SER A 165 -23.34 -2.69 -31.31
C SER A 165 -24.48 -1.66 -31.42
N ALA A 166 -24.48 -0.61 -30.59
CA ALA A 166 -25.41 0.52 -30.71
C ALA A 166 -25.19 1.33 -32.00
N ASP A 167 -23.94 1.58 -32.39
CA ASP A 167 -23.60 2.26 -33.66
C ASP A 167 -24.01 1.44 -34.88
N ARG A 168 -23.88 0.10 -34.82
CA ARG A 168 -24.35 -0.81 -35.88
C ARG A 168 -25.88 -0.88 -35.99
N TYR A 169 -26.60 -0.62 -34.91
CA TYR A 169 -28.06 -0.53 -34.91
C TYR A 169 -28.54 0.80 -35.50
N SER A 170 -27.89 1.91 -35.15
CA SER A 170 -28.18 3.24 -35.73
C SER A 170 -27.90 3.31 -37.24
N ALA A 171 -26.87 2.61 -37.73
CA ALA A 171 -26.54 2.57 -39.16
C ALA A 171 -27.47 1.69 -40.01
N ARG A 172 -28.30 0.83 -39.41
CA ARG A 172 -29.25 -0.06 -40.13
C ARG A 172 -30.69 0.47 -40.17
N HIS A 173 -30.98 1.56 -39.47
CA HIS A 173 -32.34 2.08 -39.31
C HIS A 173 -32.51 3.56 -39.72
N HIS A 174 -31.56 4.13 -40.45
CA HIS A 174 -31.79 5.33 -41.24
C HIS A 174 -32.18 4.95 -42.68
N PRO A 175 -33.36 5.36 -43.19
CA PRO A 175 -33.76 5.18 -44.59
C PRO A 175 -32.97 6.08 -45.55
#